data_AF-A0A3E1P4B4-F1
#
_entry.id   AF-A0A3E1P4B4-F1
#
_cell.length_a   1.000
_cell.length_b   1.000
_cell.length_c   1.000
_cell.angle_alpha   90.00
_cell.angle_beta   90.00
_cell.angle_gamma   90.00
#
_symmetry.space_group_name_H-M   'P 1'
#
loop_
_entity.id
_entity.type
_entity.pdbx_description
1 polymer ?
#
loop_
_entity_poly.entity_id
_entity_poly.type
_entity_poly.pdbx_seq_one_letter_code
_entity_poly.pdbx_strand_id
1 'polypeptide(L)'
;MADNNTPEITPWSFLLDSEAENYFAKIDYALKNGKHIQQWKEQTWWFRFIANNEDSLKQYYRSYFGVRLEYGGETDQKYYYLDFMPDSRGNIPLDNRHFLQNEFVIVGFMLYKTIYIDNYIELASIKAFQRMLRQDYEELKEGLFRVLAKAKNINVTQMNEHKMDSVVLSAMKAFEKLGWVELQEDTFEVLPSFQRLPRLYADYISNINDWLKTESVK
;
A
#
# COMPACT_ATOMS: atom_id res chain seq x y z
N MET A 1 -38.20 -24.84 -21.99
CA MET A 1 -37.80 -23.51 -21.50
C MET A 1 -36.81 -23.77 -20.39
N ALA A 2 -35.54 -23.40 -20.56
CA ALA A 2 -34.56 -23.59 -19.51
C ALA A 2 -34.79 -22.53 -18.45
N ASP A 3 -35.19 -22.95 -17.25
CA ASP A 3 -35.15 -22.12 -16.05
C ASP A 3 -33.68 -21.79 -15.78
N ASN A 4 -33.21 -20.66 -16.30
CA ASN A 4 -31.94 -20.05 -15.89
C ASN A 4 -32.15 -19.38 -14.51
N ASN A 5 -32.43 -20.19 -13.49
CA ASN A 5 -32.37 -19.78 -12.10
C ASN A 5 -30.90 -19.85 -11.67
N THR A 6 -30.08 -18.90 -12.11
CA THR A 6 -28.76 -18.70 -11.52
C THR A 6 -28.99 -18.36 -10.04
N PRO A 7 -28.42 -19.10 -9.08
CA PRO A 7 -28.61 -18.82 -7.67
C PRO A 7 -28.24 -17.37 -7.36
N GLU A 8 -29.11 -16.68 -6.62
CA GLU A 8 -28.83 -15.32 -6.16
C GLU A 8 -27.55 -15.33 -5.30
N ILE A 9 -26.55 -14.53 -5.68
CA ILE A 9 -25.30 -14.40 -4.93
C ILE A 9 -25.60 -13.57 -3.68
N THR A 10 -25.41 -14.17 -2.50
CA THR A 10 -25.61 -13.53 -1.20
C THR A 10 -24.27 -13.11 -0.57
N PRO A 11 -24.28 -12.33 0.52
CA PRO A 11 -23.06 -12.00 1.29
C PRO A 11 -22.34 -13.19 1.92
N TRP A 12 -22.88 -14.41 1.82
CA TRP A 12 -22.28 -15.64 2.39
C TRP A 12 -22.13 -16.76 1.37
N SER A 13 -22.45 -16.54 0.08
CA SER A 13 -22.25 -17.54 -0.97
C SER A 13 -20.80 -18.02 -1.05
N PHE A 14 -19.81 -17.17 -0.75
CA PHE A 14 -18.40 -17.56 -0.72
C PHE A 14 -18.08 -18.65 0.32
N LEU A 15 -18.91 -18.82 1.36
CA LEU A 15 -18.74 -19.88 2.36
C LEU A 15 -19.03 -21.29 1.80
N LEU A 16 -19.65 -21.38 0.62
CA LEU A 16 -19.90 -22.64 -0.07
C LEU A 16 -18.72 -23.10 -0.95
N ASP A 17 -17.73 -22.22 -1.17
CA ASP A 17 -16.49 -22.58 -1.86
C ASP A 17 -15.70 -23.59 -1.00
N SER A 18 -15.25 -24.69 -1.59
CA SER A 18 -14.50 -25.74 -0.88
C SER A 18 -13.20 -25.23 -0.25
N GLU A 19 -12.67 -24.10 -0.74
CA GLU A 19 -11.46 -23.47 -0.23
C GLU A 19 -11.72 -22.40 0.85
N ALA A 20 -12.99 -22.14 1.19
CA ALA A 20 -13.36 -21.11 2.15
C ALA A 20 -12.73 -21.36 3.53
N GLU A 21 -12.76 -22.60 4.02
CA GLU A 21 -12.15 -22.98 5.31
C GLU A 21 -10.63 -22.78 5.32
N ASN A 22 -9.98 -22.94 4.16
CA ASN A 22 -8.52 -22.84 4.02
C ASN A 22 -8.03 -21.39 4.00
N TYR A 23 -8.78 -20.49 3.36
CA TYR A 23 -8.28 -19.16 3.01
C TYR A 23 -9.05 -18.00 3.64
N PHE A 24 -10.37 -18.11 3.81
CA PHE A 24 -11.20 -16.93 4.09
C PHE A 24 -10.76 -16.19 5.36
N ALA A 25 -10.55 -16.90 6.47
CA ALA A 25 -10.14 -16.26 7.72
C ALA A 25 -8.84 -15.47 7.59
N LYS A 26 -7.84 -16.00 6.86
CA LYS A 26 -6.55 -15.33 6.65
C LYS A 26 -6.71 -14.10 5.76
N ILE A 27 -7.51 -14.23 4.70
CA ILE A 27 -7.86 -13.14 3.78
C ILE A 27 -8.57 -12.01 4.52
N ASP A 28 -9.56 -12.35 5.34
CA ASP A 28 -10.37 -11.40 6.09
C ASP A 28 -9.51 -10.57 7.06
N TYR A 29 -8.64 -11.24 7.84
CA TYR A 29 -7.68 -10.54 8.68
C TYR A 29 -6.72 -9.65 7.88
N ALA A 30 -6.17 -10.16 6.77
CA ALA A 30 -5.24 -9.40 5.95
C ALA A 30 -5.89 -8.12 5.37
N LEU A 31 -7.06 -8.27 4.76
CA LEU A 31 -7.82 -7.16 4.17
C LEU A 31 -8.25 -6.13 5.21
N LYS A 32 -8.77 -6.57 6.36
CA LYS A 32 -9.13 -5.67 7.46
C LYS A 32 -7.96 -4.90 8.02
N ASN A 33 -6.75 -5.49 7.98
CA ASN A 33 -5.49 -4.85 8.33
C ASN A 33 -4.89 -4.01 7.17
N GLY A 34 -5.65 -3.71 6.12
CA GLY A 34 -5.22 -2.86 5.01
C GLY A 34 -4.23 -3.50 4.05
N LYS A 35 -3.96 -4.80 4.16
CA LYS A 35 -3.08 -5.51 3.22
C LYS A 35 -3.75 -5.63 1.86
N HIS A 36 -3.00 -5.34 0.82
CA HIS A 36 -3.39 -5.55 -0.56
C HIS A 36 -3.05 -6.99 -0.95
N ILE A 37 -4.00 -7.69 -1.56
CA ILE A 37 -3.85 -9.10 -1.97
C ILE A 37 -3.71 -9.15 -3.49
N GLN A 38 -2.62 -9.74 -3.98
CA GLN A 38 -2.28 -9.81 -5.41
C GLN A 38 -1.69 -11.19 -5.77
N GLN A 39 -1.47 -11.45 -7.05
CA GLN A 39 -0.88 -12.71 -7.52
C GLN A 39 0.62 -12.78 -7.18
N TRP A 40 0.93 -13.15 -5.94
CA TRP A 40 2.30 -13.17 -5.44
C TRP A 40 2.57 -14.33 -4.48
N LYS A 41 3.41 -15.28 -4.89
CA LYS A 41 3.82 -16.45 -4.08
C LYS A 41 2.60 -17.11 -3.40
N GLU A 42 2.62 -17.28 -2.08
CA GLU A 42 1.54 -17.86 -1.28
C GLU A 42 0.20 -17.07 -1.36
N GLN A 43 0.25 -15.78 -1.70
CA GLN A 43 -0.97 -14.97 -1.88
C GLN A 43 -1.72 -15.33 -3.17
N THR A 44 -1.12 -16.10 -4.08
CA THR A 44 -1.76 -16.50 -5.33
C THR A 44 -3.09 -17.24 -5.08
N TRP A 45 -3.11 -18.12 -4.08
CA TRP A 45 -4.33 -18.84 -3.71
C TRP A 45 -5.37 -17.93 -3.05
N TRP A 46 -4.92 -16.96 -2.26
CA TRP A 46 -5.82 -15.97 -1.66
C TRP A 46 -6.45 -15.08 -2.73
N PHE A 47 -5.65 -14.63 -3.68
CA PHE A 47 -6.11 -13.85 -4.83
C PHE A 47 -7.14 -14.62 -5.65
N ARG A 48 -6.88 -15.90 -5.96
CA ARG A 48 -7.82 -16.76 -6.69
C ARG A 48 -9.13 -16.95 -5.95
N PHE A 49 -9.07 -17.20 -4.63
CA PHE A 49 -10.26 -17.30 -3.80
C PHE A 49 -11.11 -16.02 -3.87
N ILE A 50 -10.49 -14.84 -3.74
CA ILE A 50 -11.20 -13.57 -3.85
C ILE A 50 -11.80 -13.39 -5.24
N ALA A 51 -11.04 -13.68 -6.29
CA ALA A 51 -11.50 -13.51 -7.67
C ALA A 51 -12.70 -14.43 -8.00
N ASN A 52 -12.68 -15.68 -7.52
CA ASN A 52 -13.78 -16.63 -7.73
C ASN A 52 -15.04 -16.24 -6.96
N ASN A 53 -14.90 -15.49 -5.87
CA ASN A 53 -15.97 -15.14 -4.95
C ASN A 53 -16.22 -13.62 -4.86
N GLU A 54 -15.81 -12.86 -5.89
CA GLU A 54 -15.69 -11.40 -5.83
C GLU A 54 -17.01 -10.73 -5.45
N ASP A 55 -18.12 -11.12 -6.09
CA ASP A 55 -19.44 -10.53 -5.86
C ASP A 55 -19.96 -10.80 -4.44
N SER A 56 -19.79 -12.03 -3.96
CA SER A 56 -20.22 -12.41 -2.61
C SER A 56 -19.39 -11.68 -1.54
N LEU A 57 -18.07 -11.60 -1.73
CA LEU A 57 -17.17 -10.89 -0.81
C LEU A 57 -17.41 -9.36 -0.83
N LYS A 58 -17.68 -8.77 -1.99
CA LYS A 58 -18.09 -7.35 -2.09
C LYS A 58 -19.33 -7.08 -1.26
N GLN A 59 -20.34 -7.94 -1.36
CA GLN A 59 -21.56 -7.82 -0.54
C GLN A 59 -21.28 -8.03 0.95
N TYR A 60 -20.43 -8.99 1.30
CA TYR A 60 -20.00 -9.24 2.68
C TYR A 60 -19.37 -8.01 3.34
N TYR A 61 -18.30 -7.46 2.74
CA TYR A 61 -17.62 -6.30 3.30
C TYR A 61 -18.52 -5.05 3.35
N ARG A 62 -19.35 -4.85 2.33
CA ARG A 62 -20.29 -3.73 2.29
C ARG A 62 -21.35 -3.84 3.38
N SER A 63 -21.95 -5.02 3.56
CA SER A 63 -23.10 -5.19 4.45
C SER A 63 -22.71 -5.23 5.92
N TYR A 64 -21.61 -5.91 6.25
CA TYR A 64 -21.21 -6.12 7.65
C TYR A 64 -20.22 -5.07 8.15
N PHE A 65 -19.34 -4.60 7.27
CA PHE A 65 -18.26 -3.67 7.64
C PHE A 65 -18.46 -2.27 7.09
N GLY A 66 -19.40 -2.03 6.19
CA GLY A 66 -19.61 -0.70 5.61
C GLY A 66 -18.42 -0.18 4.80
N VAL A 67 -17.60 -1.09 4.27
CA VAL A 67 -16.44 -0.80 3.41
C VAL A 67 -16.57 -1.52 2.08
N ARG A 68 -15.84 -1.09 1.06
CA ARG A 68 -15.88 -1.71 -0.27
C ARG A 68 -14.68 -2.60 -0.46
N LEU A 69 -14.89 -3.82 -0.94
CA LEU A 69 -13.81 -4.59 -1.56
C LEU A 69 -13.64 -4.08 -2.98
N GLU A 70 -12.50 -3.45 -3.22
CA GLU A 70 -12.13 -2.86 -4.51
C GLU A 70 -10.91 -3.55 -5.09
N TYR A 71 -10.63 -3.28 -6.36
CA TYR A 71 -9.40 -3.73 -7.00
C TYR A 71 -8.69 -2.58 -7.74
N GLY A 72 -7.39 -2.77 -7.97
CA GLY A 72 -6.59 -1.96 -8.86
C GLY A 72 -5.72 -2.83 -9.76
N GLY A 73 -4.97 -2.18 -10.65
CA GLY A 73 -4.22 -2.86 -11.71
C GLY A 73 -5.11 -3.51 -12.77
N GLU A 74 -4.45 -4.14 -13.74
CA GLU A 74 -5.07 -4.91 -14.83
C GLU A 74 -4.38 -6.28 -14.90
N THR A 75 -5.08 -7.28 -15.45
CA THR A 75 -4.51 -8.62 -15.74
C THR A 75 -3.71 -9.23 -14.59
N ASP A 76 -2.43 -9.50 -14.80
CA ASP A 76 -1.43 -10.03 -13.88
C ASP A 76 -1.03 -9.06 -12.76
N GLN A 77 -1.25 -7.76 -12.97
CA GLN A 77 -1.01 -6.69 -12.00
C GLN A 77 -2.23 -6.41 -11.11
N LYS A 78 -3.33 -7.18 -11.26
CA LYS A 78 -4.55 -6.97 -10.46
C LYS A 78 -4.27 -7.23 -8.97
N TYR A 79 -4.80 -6.37 -8.11
CA TYR A 79 -4.74 -6.51 -6.65
C TYR A 79 -6.05 -6.07 -5.99
N TYR A 80 -6.43 -6.69 -4.88
CA TYR A 80 -7.62 -6.38 -4.09
C TYR A 80 -7.27 -5.67 -2.79
N TYR A 81 -8.15 -4.78 -2.33
CA TYR A 81 -8.01 -4.04 -1.06
C TYR A 81 -9.37 -3.60 -0.53
N LEU A 82 -9.44 -3.24 0.76
CA LEU A 82 -10.62 -2.60 1.33
C LEU A 82 -10.49 -1.07 1.23
N ASP A 83 -11.53 -0.45 0.69
CA ASP A 83 -11.66 0.99 0.56
C ASP A 83 -12.76 1.50 1.49
N PHE A 84 -12.43 2.48 2.32
CA PHE A 84 -13.39 3.13 3.21
C PHE A 84 -14.29 4.06 2.41
N MET A 85 -15.57 4.08 2.72
CA MET A 85 -16.50 5.03 2.09
C MET A 85 -16.17 6.46 2.56
N PRO A 86 -16.35 7.49 1.71
CA PRO A 86 -16.05 8.89 2.08
C PRO A 86 -16.70 9.34 3.41
N ASP A 87 -17.94 8.90 3.64
CA ASP A 87 -18.75 9.29 4.79
C ASP A 87 -18.78 8.24 5.91
N SER A 88 -18.09 7.10 5.74
CA SER A 88 -18.12 6.01 6.71
C SER A 88 -16.76 5.37 6.88
N ARG A 89 -16.30 5.35 8.13
CA ARG A 89 -15.10 4.62 8.52
C ARG A 89 -15.34 3.12 8.75
N GLY A 90 -16.54 2.63 8.43
CA GLY A 90 -16.95 1.25 8.59
C GLY A 90 -16.95 0.72 10.02
N ASN A 91 -17.31 -0.55 10.17
CA ASN A 91 -17.36 -1.30 11.44
C ASN A 91 -16.08 -2.10 11.70
N ILE A 92 -14.95 -1.74 11.07
CA ILE A 92 -13.63 -2.34 11.35
C ILE A 92 -13.06 -1.70 12.63
N PRO A 93 -12.59 -2.44 13.64
CA PRO A 93 -11.99 -1.85 14.84
C PRO A 93 -10.81 -0.93 14.51
N LEU A 94 -10.60 0.13 15.30
CA LEU A 94 -9.55 1.12 15.05
C LEU A 94 -8.15 0.50 14.98
N ASP A 95 -7.86 -0.50 15.81
CA ASP A 95 -6.56 -1.18 15.85
C ASP A 95 -6.26 -1.96 14.57
N ASN A 96 -7.30 -2.32 13.81
CA ASN A 96 -7.18 -2.96 12.50
C ASN A 96 -7.08 -1.94 11.36
N ARG A 97 -7.39 -0.65 11.61
CA ARG A 97 -7.27 0.40 10.59
C ARG A 97 -5.83 0.87 10.51
N HIS A 98 -5.08 0.30 9.58
CA HIS A 98 -3.71 0.75 9.31
C HIS A 98 -3.69 2.07 8.54
N PHE A 99 -3.37 3.15 9.25
CA PHE A 99 -3.07 4.45 8.64
C PHE A 99 -1.56 4.59 8.41
N LEU A 100 -1.20 4.96 7.18
CA LEU A 100 0.19 5.29 6.87
C LEU A 100 0.54 6.61 7.55
N GLN A 101 1.67 6.65 8.28
CA GLN A 101 2.17 7.90 8.85
C GLN A 101 2.63 8.83 7.72
N ASN A 102 2.49 10.14 7.89
CA ASN A 102 2.81 11.12 6.86
C ASN A 102 4.26 10.99 6.37
N GLU A 103 5.21 10.73 7.27
CA GLU A 103 6.61 10.50 6.90
C GLU A 103 6.79 9.25 6.02
N PHE A 104 5.95 8.23 6.20
CA PHE A 104 6.00 7.03 5.36
C PHE A 104 5.40 7.30 3.98
N VAL A 105 4.37 8.16 3.89
CA VAL A 105 3.83 8.60 2.60
C VAL A 105 4.90 9.31 1.79
N ILE A 106 5.68 10.19 2.44
CA ILE A 106 6.81 10.91 1.83
C ILE A 106 7.89 9.94 1.32
N VAL A 107 8.26 8.94 2.13
CA VAL A 107 9.19 7.89 1.67
C VAL A 107 8.62 7.13 0.47
N GLY A 108 7.31 6.85 0.48
CA GLY A 108 6.62 6.21 -0.64
C GLY A 108 6.71 7.04 -1.92
N PHE A 109 6.56 8.37 -1.84
CA PHE A 109 6.72 9.24 -2.99
C PHE A 109 8.14 9.19 -3.55
N MET A 110 9.14 9.25 -2.68
CA MET A 110 10.55 9.14 -3.09
C MET A 110 10.85 7.80 -3.75
N LEU A 111 10.35 6.70 -3.19
CA LEU A 111 10.52 5.36 -3.76
C LEU A 111 9.84 5.24 -5.13
N TYR A 112 8.61 5.74 -5.25
CA TYR A 112 7.86 5.73 -6.50
C TYR A 112 8.57 6.54 -7.58
N LYS A 113 8.99 7.76 -7.25
CA LYS A 113 9.75 8.63 -8.15
C LYS A 113 10.99 7.91 -8.66
N THR A 114 11.78 7.37 -7.74
CA THR A 114 13.03 6.65 -8.07
C THR A 114 12.82 5.54 -9.09
N ILE A 115 11.85 4.66 -8.84
CA ILE A 115 11.67 3.45 -9.62
C ILE A 115 10.94 3.75 -10.94
N TYR A 116 9.88 4.55 -10.90
CA TYR A 116 8.95 4.70 -12.03
C TYR A 116 9.11 6.02 -12.80
N ILE A 117 9.63 7.07 -12.18
CA ILE A 117 9.83 8.37 -12.84
C ILE A 117 11.26 8.47 -13.35
N ASP A 118 12.24 8.12 -12.51
CA ASP A 118 13.66 8.19 -12.88
C ASP A 118 14.18 6.90 -13.51
N ASN A 119 13.35 5.86 -13.56
CA ASN A 119 13.66 4.55 -14.14
C ASN A 119 14.89 3.87 -13.52
N TYR A 120 15.12 4.06 -12.21
CA TYR A 120 16.16 3.33 -11.49
C TYR A 120 15.65 1.93 -11.11
N ILE A 121 15.49 1.07 -12.12
CA ILE A 121 14.87 -0.25 -12.01
C ILE A 121 15.71 -1.23 -11.16
N GLU A 122 17.02 -0.99 -11.08
CA GLU A 122 17.95 -1.83 -10.30
C GLU A 122 17.91 -1.54 -8.79
N LEU A 123 17.09 -0.58 -8.33
CA LEU A 123 16.98 -0.31 -6.90
C LEU A 123 16.24 -1.45 -6.20
N ALA A 124 17.01 -2.36 -5.62
CA ALA A 124 16.49 -3.53 -4.92
C ALA A 124 17.00 -3.66 -3.46
N SER A 125 17.60 -2.60 -2.88
CA SER A 125 18.15 -2.62 -1.51
C SER A 125 17.76 -1.38 -0.71
N ILE A 126 17.38 -1.57 0.56
CA ILE A 126 17.05 -0.49 1.49
C ILE A 126 18.26 0.41 1.70
N LYS A 127 19.46 -0.15 1.92
CA LYS A 127 20.71 0.63 2.04
C LYS A 127 21.08 1.37 0.76
N ALA A 128 20.82 0.79 -0.41
CA ALA A 128 21.00 1.49 -1.68
C ALA A 128 20.05 2.68 -1.77
N PHE A 129 18.78 2.50 -1.39
CA PHE A 129 17.79 3.57 -1.41
C PHE A 129 18.16 4.70 -0.46
N GLN A 130 18.56 4.37 0.77
CA GLN A 130 19.05 5.32 1.75
C GLN A 130 20.26 6.12 1.24
N ARG A 131 21.24 5.47 0.61
CA ARG A 131 22.39 6.16 0.00
C ARG A 131 21.95 7.12 -1.10
N MET A 132 21.07 6.66 -1.98
CA MET A 132 20.55 7.46 -3.09
C MET A 132 19.88 8.75 -2.58
N LEU A 133 19.06 8.65 -1.52
CA LEU A 133 18.43 9.81 -0.89
C LEU A 133 19.43 10.80 -0.24
N ARG A 134 20.62 10.32 0.17
CA ARG A 134 21.67 11.16 0.77
C ARG A 134 22.59 11.80 -0.25
N GLN A 135 22.87 11.11 -1.36
CA GLN A 135 23.96 11.42 -2.28
C GLN A 135 23.44 11.85 -3.65
N ASP A 136 22.55 11.07 -4.25
CA ASP A 136 22.07 11.32 -5.61
C ASP A 136 20.96 12.38 -5.63
N TYR A 137 20.31 12.59 -4.49
CA TYR A 137 19.33 13.65 -4.23
C TYR A 137 19.86 14.76 -3.34
N GLU A 138 21.16 15.04 -3.39
CA GLU A 138 21.81 16.03 -2.52
C GLU A 138 21.10 17.40 -2.54
N GLU A 139 20.66 17.86 -3.71
CA GLU A 139 19.91 19.12 -3.88
C GLU A 139 18.52 19.13 -3.22
N LEU A 140 17.91 17.95 -3.02
CA LEU A 140 16.61 17.78 -2.37
C LEU A 140 16.73 17.44 -0.89
N LYS A 141 17.93 17.09 -0.42
CA LYS A 141 18.18 16.53 0.92
C LYS A 141 17.69 17.44 2.04
N GLU A 142 18.00 18.73 1.97
CA GLU A 142 17.56 19.71 2.97
C GLU A 142 16.03 19.86 2.99
N GLY A 143 15.40 19.89 1.83
CA GLY A 143 13.94 19.89 1.71
C GLY A 143 13.32 18.63 2.30
N LEU A 144 13.89 17.46 1.97
CA LEU A 144 13.44 16.17 2.48
C LEU A 144 13.58 16.10 4.01
N PHE A 145 14.69 16.58 4.59
CA PHE A 145 14.87 16.63 6.04
C PHE A 145 13.82 17.49 6.73
N ARG A 146 13.52 18.69 6.21
CA ARG A 146 12.49 19.57 6.76
C ARG A 146 11.11 18.94 6.69
N VAL A 147 10.76 18.39 5.54
CA VAL A 147 9.45 17.76 5.31
C VAL A 147 9.26 16.54 6.21
N LEU A 148 10.28 15.69 6.34
CA LEU A 148 10.23 14.56 7.27
C LEU A 148 10.19 15.02 8.73
N ALA A 149 10.96 16.04 9.12
CA ALA A 149 10.92 16.58 10.48
C ALA A 149 9.53 17.11 10.84
N LYS A 150 8.91 17.85 9.93
CA LYS A 150 7.53 18.36 10.07
C LYS A 150 6.52 17.22 10.16
N ALA A 151 6.62 16.21 9.30
CA ALA A 151 5.74 15.04 9.34
C ALA A 151 5.84 14.28 10.67
N LYS A 152 7.05 14.16 11.23
CA LYS A 152 7.31 13.55 12.53
C LYS A 152 7.02 14.45 13.74
N ASN A 153 6.66 15.71 13.51
CA ASN A 153 6.50 16.72 14.55
C ASN A 153 7.75 16.88 15.45
N ILE A 154 8.94 16.97 14.84
CA ILE A 154 10.22 17.23 15.51
C ILE A 154 10.89 18.49 14.95
N ASN A 155 11.86 19.03 15.69
CA ASN A 155 12.67 20.16 15.20
C ASN A 155 13.56 19.70 14.03
N VAL A 156 13.71 20.56 13.01
CA VAL A 156 14.55 20.26 11.83
C VAL A 156 15.99 19.93 12.22
N THR A 157 16.54 20.64 13.22
CA THR A 157 17.90 20.39 13.74
C THR A 157 18.07 19.00 14.37
N GLN A 158 16.97 18.34 14.73
CA GLN A 158 16.99 16.98 15.23
C GLN A 158 16.97 15.95 14.11
N MET A 159 16.59 16.31 12.88
CA MET A 159 16.61 15.42 11.72
C MET A 159 18.03 15.34 11.16
N ASN A 160 18.50 14.11 10.95
CA ASN A 160 19.82 13.82 10.39
C ASN A 160 19.75 12.55 9.55
N GLU A 161 20.86 12.21 8.89
CA GLU A 161 20.94 11.04 8.01
C GLU A 161 20.52 9.74 8.72
N HIS A 162 20.97 9.51 9.95
CA HIS A 162 20.60 8.32 10.70
C HIS A 162 19.10 8.24 10.99
N LYS A 163 18.45 9.37 11.32
CA LYS A 163 17.00 9.39 11.50
C LYS A 163 16.25 9.23 10.19
N MET A 164 16.72 9.83 9.10
CA MET A 164 16.16 9.58 7.77
C MET A 164 16.22 8.10 7.43
N ASP A 165 17.38 7.46 7.63
CA ASP A 165 17.56 6.02 7.41
C ASP A 165 16.58 5.18 8.23
N SER A 166 16.42 5.53 9.51
CA SER A 166 15.44 4.87 10.37
C SER A 166 14.01 5.06 9.88
N VAL A 167 13.66 6.24 9.38
CA VAL A 167 12.33 6.51 8.81
C VAL A 167 12.10 5.69 7.55
N VAL A 168 13.10 5.62 6.66
CA VAL A 168 13.04 4.80 5.45
C VAL A 168 12.84 3.33 5.81
N LEU A 169 13.63 2.79 6.75
CA LEU A 169 13.49 1.40 7.19
C LEU A 169 12.10 1.12 7.79
N SER A 170 11.59 2.01 8.63
CA SER A 170 10.25 1.90 9.21
C SER A 170 9.16 1.97 8.14
N ALA A 171 9.30 2.83 7.14
CA ALA A 171 8.38 2.94 6.02
C ALA A 171 8.38 1.65 5.18
N MET A 172 9.55 1.10 4.83
CA MET A 172 9.66 -0.16 4.08
C MET A 172 8.98 -1.32 4.81
N LYS A 173 9.15 -1.43 6.13
CA LYS A 173 8.43 -2.43 6.96
C LYS A 173 6.92 -2.19 6.98
N ALA A 174 6.47 -0.94 6.92
CA ALA A 174 5.05 -0.62 6.81
C ALA A 174 4.50 -1.01 5.42
N PHE A 175 5.25 -0.75 4.36
CA PHE A 175 4.88 -1.14 2.98
C PHE A 175 4.79 -2.67 2.84
N GLU A 176 5.66 -3.42 3.50
CA GLU A 176 5.61 -4.88 3.52
C GLU A 176 4.30 -5.39 4.14
N LYS A 177 3.90 -4.82 5.28
CA LYS A 177 2.62 -5.16 5.93
C LYS A 177 1.43 -4.87 5.02
N LEU A 178 1.50 -3.80 4.24
CA LEU A 178 0.45 -3.43 3.28
C LEU A 178 0.46 -4.28 2.00
N GLY A 179 1.49 -5.10 1.79
CA GLY A 179 1.66 -5.87 0.55
C GLY A 179 2.16 -5.04 -0.64
N TRP A 180 2.68 -3.85 -0.40
CA TRP A 180 3.22 -2.96 -1.44
C TRP A 180 4.65 -3.31 -1.84
N VAL A 181 5.42 -3.86 -0.91
CA VAL A 181 6.75 -4.40 -1.17
C VAL A 181 6.89 -5.76 -0.52
N GLU A 182 7.80 -6.58 -1.00
CA GLU A 182 8.28 -7.76 -0.27
C GLU A 182 9.71 -7.49 0.18
N LEU A 183 10.00 -7.72 1.47
CA LEU A 183 11.35 -7.58 2.00
C LEU A 183 12.02 -8.94 2.14
N GLN A 184 13.31 -8.98 1.81
CA GLN A 184 14.20 -10.07 2.13
C GLN A 184 15.50 -9.50 2.68
N GLU A 185 15.56 -9.44 4.01
CA GLU A 185 16.65 -8.78 4.76
C GLU A 185 16.83 -7.30 4.35
N ASP A 186 17.90 -7.00 3.62
CA ASP A 186 18.18 -5.65 3.08
C ASP A 186 17.56 -5.44 1.69
N THR A 187 17.20 -6.52 1.00
CA THR A 187 16.66 -6.45 -0.36
C THR A 187 15.15 -6.30 -0.36
N PHE A 188 14.60 -5.76 -1.44
CA PHE A 188 13.17 -5.65 -1.62
C PHE A 188 12.73 -5.76 -3.08
N GLU A 189 11.48 -6.16 -3.27
CA GLU A 189 10.77 -6.10 -4.53
C GLU A 189 9.51 -5.25 -4.39
N VAL A 190 9.26 -4.35 -5.36
CA VAL A 190 8.05 -3.53 -5.38
C VAL A 190 6.95 -4.31 -6.08
N LEU A 191 5.81 -4.43 -5.41
CA LEU A 191 4.70 -5.23 -5.86
C LEU A 191 3.63 -4.36 -6.57
N PRO A 192 2.75 -4.97 -7.40
CA PRO A 192 1.77 -4.23 -8.22
C PRO A 192 0.89 -3.26 -7.42
N SER A 193 0.48 -3.66 -6.21
CA SER A 193 -0.37 -2.84 -5.35
C SER A 193 0.26 -1.52 -4.88
N PHE A 194 1.57 -1.34 -5.03
CA PHE A 194 2.20 -0.04 -4.78
C PHE A 194 1.66 1.07 -5.70
N GLN A 195 1.09 0.69 -6.85
CA GLN A 195 0.34 1.59 -7.74
C GLN A 195 -0.92 2.19 -7.10
N ARG A 196 -1.33 1.77 -5.90
CA ARG A 196 -2.37 2.46 -5.11
C ARG A 196 -1.91 3.85 -4.67
N LEU A 197 -0.62 4.04 -4.41
CA LEU A 197 -0.05 5.30 -3.93
C LEU A 197 -0.25 6.46 -4.93
N PRO A 198 0.17 6.37 -6.22
CA PRO A 198 -0.09 7.43 -7.20
C PRO A 198 -1.58 7.68 -7.45
N ARG A 199 -2.45 6.67 -7.32
CA ARG A 199 -3.91 6.89 -7.42
C ARG A 199 -4.46 7.83 -6.35
N LEU A 200 -3.79 7.95 -5.20
CA LEU A 200 -4.20 8.83 -4.10
C LEU A 200 -3.46 10.18 -4.11
N TYR A 201 -2.25 10.22 -4.65
CA TYR A 201 -1.31 11.34 -4.46
C TYR A 201 -0.59 11.76 -5.75
N ALA A 202 -1.19 11.56 -6.92
CA ALA A 202 -0.60 11.85 -8.23
C ALA A 202 0.05 13.24 -8.31
N ASP A 203 -0.66 14.27 -7.83
CA ASP A 203 -0.19 15.65 -7.89
C ASP A 203 1.07 15.88 -7.04
N TYR A 204 1.13 15.27 -5.85
CA TYR A 204 2.28 15.39 -4.95
C TYR A 204 3.50 14.64 -5.50
N ILE A 205 3.29 13.45 -6.06
CA ILE A 205 4.37 12.63 -6.63
C ILE A 205 4.96 13.30 -7.86
N SER A 206 4.10 13.80 -8.76
CA SER A 206 4.55 14.43 -10.01
C SER A 206 5.35 15.71 -9.77
N ASN A 207 5.05 16.44 -8.70
CA ASN A 207 5.68 17.72 -8.36
C ASN A 207 6.62 17.62 -7.14
N ILE A 208 7.09 16.42 -6.79
CA ILE A 208 7.85 16.20 -5.55
C ILE A 208 9.14 17.02 -5.51
N ASN A 209 9.83 17.19 -6.64
CA ASN A 209 11.06 17.99 -6.69
C ASN A 209 10.77 19.46 -6.35
N ASP A 210 9.76 20.05 -6.96
CA ASP A 210 9.39 21.45 -6.74
C ASP A 210 8.90 21.68 -5.31
N TRP A 211 8.14 20.71 -4.79
CA TRP A 211 7.72 20.74 -3.40
C TRP A 211 8.92 20.70 -2.44
N LEU A 212 9.85 19.76 -2.61
CA LEU A 212 11.04 19.66 -1.76
C LEU A 212 11.98 20.86 -1.91
N LYS A 213 12.15 21.41 -3.13
CA LYS A 213 12.93 22.64 -3.37
C LYS A 213 12.29 23.86 -2.72
N THR A 214 10.96 23.96 -2.72
CA THR A 214 10.27 25.06 -2.03
C THR A 214 10.44 24.98 -0.52
N GLU A 215 10.41 23.77 0.05
CA GLU A 215 10.58 23.58 1.48
C GLU A 215 12.03 23.79 1.93
N SER A 216 13.04 23.57 1.07
CA SER A 216 14.45 23.75 1.44
C SER A 216 14.84 25.21 1.73
N VAL A 217 14.09 26.19 1.19
CA VAL A 217 14.34 27.63 1.32
C VAL A 217 13.58 28.27 2.49
N LYS A 218 12.67 27.53 3.15
CA LYS A 218 11.91 27.99 4.32
C LYS A 218 12.64 27.70 5.63
#